data_AF-A0A945QIV6-F1
#
_entry.id   AF-A0A945QIV6-F1
#
_cell.length_a   1.000
_cell.length_b   1.000
_cell.length_c   1.000
_cell.angle_alpha   90.00
_cell.angle_beta   90.00
_cell.angle_gamma   90.00
#
_symmetry.space_group_name_H-M   'P 1'
#
loop_
_entity.id
_entity.type
_entity.pdbx_description
1 polymer ?
#
loop_
_entity_poly.entity_id
_entity_poly.type
_entity_poly.pdbx_seq_one_letter_code
_entity_poly.pdbx_strand_id
1 'polypeptide(L)'
;PGSVIAIGVLIPFGALDNFVDGVARETFGFGTGLVLSGTVAAMLFAYLVRFVAVGHGAVEAGLGRIPTSIDGAARLLGERPVSMLRHIHAPIVSGSILTAGLLVFVEVLKELPASIILRPFGVNTLAIRAYEYAIDEQYEEASVWALLIVATVILPVIGLSLAIRRTRPGAAAGIEDRGTIRI
;
A
#
# COMPACT_ATOMS: atom_id res chain seq x y z
N PRO A 1 -16.52 8.10 -4.52
CA PRO A 1 -15.35 8.75 -3.87
C PRO A 1 -14.03 8.63 -4.66
N GLY A 2 -13.69 7.47 -5.26
CA GLY A 2 -12.42 7.29 -5.98
C GLY A 2 -12.28 8.14 -7.25
N SER A 3 -13.38 8.33 -7.99
CA SER A 3 -13.42 9.20 -9.16
C SER A 3 -13.16 10.68 -8.86
N VAL A 4 -13.66 11.18 -7.72
CA VAL A 4 -13.42 12.57 -7.28
C VAL A 4 -11.95 12.79 -6.98
N ILE A 5 -11.29 11.84 -6.29
CA ILE A 5 -9.85 11.90 -6.02
C ILE A 5 -9.08 11.89 -7.35
N ALA A 6 -9.46 11.02 -8.28
CA ALA A 6 -8.81 10.91 -9.57
C ALA A 6 -8.86 12.21 -10.38
N ILE A 7 -10.05 12.83 -10.49
CA ILE A 7 -10.21 14.14 -11.13
C ILE A 7 -9.40 15.21 -10.37
N GLY A 8 -9.46 15.18 -9.04
CA GLY A 8 -8.72 16.11 -8.18
C GLY A 8 -7.19 16.00 -8.30
N VAL A 9 -6.66 14.84 -8.68
CA VAL A 9 -5.23 14.63 -8.97
C VAL A 9 -4.90 14.99 -10.41
N LEU A 10 -5.76 14.62 -11.37
CA LEU A 10 -5.51 14.80 -12.80
C LEU A 10 -5.35 16.28 -13.18
N ILE A 11 -6.21 17.16 -12.65
CA ILE A 11 -6.18 18.60 -12.96
C ILE A 11 -4.84 19.25 -12.55
N PRO A 12 -4.37 19.16 -11.29
CA PRO A 12 -3.11 19.77 -10.89
C PRO A 12 -1.90 19.08 -11.52
N PHE A 13 -1.91 17.75 -11.68
CA PHE A 13 -0.79 17.03 -12.30
C PHE A 13 -0.67 17.38 -13.79
N GLY A 14 -1.79 17.49 -14.51
CA GLY A 14 -1.80 17.94 -15.90
C GLY A 14 -1.35 19.39 -16.04
N ALA A 15 -1.77 20.28 -15.14
CA ALA A 15 -1.29 21.66 -15.11
C ALA A 15 0.23 21.75 -14.87
N LEU A 16 0.75 20.94 -13.95
CA LEU A 16 2.18 20.87 -13.66
C LEU A 16 2.98 20.31 -14.85
N ASP A 17 2.51 19.23 -15.49
CA ASP A 17 3.15 18.68 -16.68
C ASP A 17 3.21 19.71 -17.82
N ASN A 18 2.12 20.42 -18.08
CA ASN A 18 2.08 21.45 -19.11
C ASN A 18 3.01 22.63 -18.79
N PHE A 19 3.12 23.01 -17.52
CA PHE A 19 4.06 24.05 -17.09
C PHE A 19 5.51 23.60 -17.31
N VAL A 20 5.85 22.37 -16.90
CA VAL A 20 7.19 21.80 -17.10
C VAL A 20 7.52 21.67 -18.58
N ASP A 21 6.58 21.19 -19.39
CA ASP A 21 6.74 21.06 -20.84
C ASP A 21 6.95 22.42 -21.50
N GLY A 22 6.21 23.47 -21.08
CA GLY A 22 6.40 24.84 -21.55
C GLY A 22 7.82 25.36 -21.27
N VAL A 23 8.26 25.27 -20.02
CA VAL A 23 9.62 25.68 -19.61
C VAL A 23 10.70 24.88 -20.35
N ALA A 24 10.51 23.59 -20.52
CA ALA A 24 11.46 22.72 -21.19
C ALA A 24 11.59 23.04 -22.68
N ARG A 25 10.47 23.32 -23.37
CA ARG A 25 10.49 23.75 -24.77
C ARG A 25 11.19 25.09 -24.94
N GLU A 26 10.95 26.04 -24.05
CA GLU A 26 11.58 27.36 -24.09
C GLU A 26 13.09 27.32 -23.77
N THR A 27 13.50 26.47 -22.83
CA THR A 27 14.90 26.43 -22.36
C THR A 27 15.78 25.48 -23.18
N PHE A 28 15.23 24.34 -23.60
CA PHE A 28 16.00 23.24 -24.19
C PHE A 28 15.56 22.87 -25.62
N GLY A 29 14.45 23.43 -26.13
CA GLY A 29 13.98 23.18 -27.49
C GLY A 29 13.35 21.79 -27.72
N PHE A 30 13.17 20.99 -26.67
CA PHE A 30 12.44 19.71 -26.74
C PHE A 30 11.29 19.68 -25.72
N GLY A 31 10.21 18.99 -26.06
CA GLY A 31 9.07 18.77 -25.16
C GLY A 31 9.28 17.56 -24.26
N THR A 32 9.01 17.70 -22.97
CA THR A 32 9.01 16.59 -22.01
C THR A 32 7.73 15.76 -22.07
N GLY A 33 6.64 16.33 -22.61
CA GLY A 33 5.32 15.70 -22.62
C GLY A 33 4.73 15.51 -21.23
N LEU A 34 3.78 14.58 -21.10
CA LEU A 34 3.04 14.29 -19.87
C LEU A 34 3.82 13.31 -18.97
N VAL A 35 4.77 13.81 -18.18
CA VAL A 35 5.66 12.96 -17.38
C VAL A 35 4.95 12.39 -16.14
N LEU A 36 4.10 13.17 -15.48
CA LEU A 36 3.41 12.75 -14.26
C LEU A 36 2.01 12.19 -14.54
N SER A 37 1.23 12.88 -15.36
CA SER A 37 -0.12 12.51 -15.74
C SER A 37 -0.18 11.44 -16.83
N GLY A 38 0.86 11.33 -17.66
CA GLY A 38 0.97 10.29 -18.70
C GLY A 38 1.57 8.96 -18.22
N THR A 39 2.01 8.87 -16.96
CA THR A 39 2.62 7.67 -16.38
C THR A 39 1.81 7.14 -15.19
N VAL A 40 2.25 6.02 -14.59
CA VAL A 40 1.62 5.48 -13.38
C VAL A 40 1.74 6.40 -12.15
N ALA A 41 2.51 7.49 -12.22
CA ALA A 41 2.77 8.37 -11.09
C ALA A 41 1.48 9.01 -10.53
N ALA A 42 0.61 9.55 -11.40
CA ALA A 42 -0.68 10.10 -10.99
C ALA A 42 -1.57 9.05 -10.32
N MET A 43 -1.59 7.82 -10.86
CA MET A 43 -2.36 6.71 -10.30
C MET A 43 -1.83 6.29 -8.91
N LEU A 44 -0.51 6.18 -8.74
CA LEU A 44 0.11 5.88 -7.45
C LEU A 44 -0.18 6.96 -6.41
N PHE A 45 -0.12 8.23 -6.80
CA PHE A 45 -0.44 9.34 -5.91
C PHE A 45 -1.91 9.31 -5.47
N ALA A 46 -2.84 9.08 -6.40
CA ALA A 46 -4.26 8.95 -6.07
C ALA A 46 -4.52 7.78 -5.10
N TYR A 47 -3.85 6.63 -5.29
CA TYR A 47 -3.91 5.50 -4.37
C TYR A 47 -3.34 5.82 -3.00
N LEU A 48 -2.22 6.53 -2.94
CA LEU A 48 -1.63 6.97 -1.69
C LEU A 48 -2.60 7.82 -0.89
N VAL A 49 -3.18 8.86 -1.51
CA VAL A 49 -4.15 9.75 -0.85
C VAL A 49 -5.40 8.98 -0.41
N ARG A 50 -5.89 8.06 -1.25
CA ARG A 50 -7.12 7.30 -1.00
C ARG A 50 -6.97 6.24 0.09
N PHE A 51 -5.84 5.55 0.13
CA PHE A 51 -5.66 4.35 0.97
C PHE A 51 -4.76 4.56 2.18
N VAL A 52 -4.15 5.74 2.37
CA VAL A 52 -3.35 6.03 3.58
C VAL A 52 -4.15 5.80 4.87
N ALA A 53 -5.41 6.19 4.89
CA ALA A 53 -6.29 6.03 6.05
C ALA A 53 -6.58 4.55 6.36
N VAL A 54 -6.59 3.68 5.34
CA VAL A 54 -6.87 2.25 5.50
C VAL A 54 -5.76 1.55 6.29
N GLY A 55 -4.51 1.92 6.04
CA GLY A 55 -3.36 1.38 6.79
C GLY A 55 -3.14 2.04 8.15
N HIS A 56 -3.62 3.27 8.34
CA HIS A 56 -3.28 4.10 9.50
C HIS A 56 -3.62 3.43 10.83
N GLY A 57 -4.85 2.91 10.99
CA GLY A 57 -5.29 2.30 12.25
C GLY A 57 -4.46 1.07 12.66
N ALA A 58 -4.00 0.28 11.70
CA ALA A 58 -3.14 -0.87 11.99
C ALA A 58 -1.74 -0.46 12.48
N VAL A 59 -1.18 0.61 11.89
CA VAL A 59 0.10 1.20 12.31
C VAL A 59 -0.03 1.87 13.68
N GLU A 60 -1.08 2.66 13.90
CA GLU A 60 -1.37 3.34 15.16
C GLU A 60 -1.54 2.34 16.31
N ALA A 61 -2.32 1.28 16.10
CA ALA A 61 -2.47 0.19 17.08
C ALA A 61 -1.16 -0.56 17.34
N GLY A 62 -0.22 -0.57 16.40
CA GLY A 62 1.13 -1.13 16.58
C GLY A 62 1.98 -0.23 17.46
N LEU A 63 2.05 1.05 17.13
CA LEU A 63 2.81 2.07 17.87
C LEU A 63 2.30 2.24 19.29
N GLY A 64 0.98 2.23 19.51
CA GLY A 64 0.37 2.36 20.83
C GLY A 64 0.71 1.24 21.81
N ARG A 65 1.28 0.12 21.34
CA ARG A 65 1.77 -0.97 22.20
C ARG A 65 3.17 -0.73 22.74
N ILE A 66 3.91 0.25 22.22
CA ILE A 66 5.27 0.56 22.66
C ILE A 66 5.19 1.40 23.93
N PRO A 67 5.67 0.91 25.08
CA PRO A 67 5.74 1.70 26.30
C PRO A 67 6.77 2.82 26.17
N THR A 68 6.45 4.02 26.67
CA THR A 68 7.37 5.18 26.69
C THR A 68 8.65 4.94 27.49
N SER A 69 8.66 3.94 28.39
CA SER A 69 9.85 3.52 29.15
C SER A 69 10.95 2.95 28.26
N ILE A 70 10.60 2.31 27.13
CA ILE A 70 11.58 1.80 26.16
C ILE A 70 12.38 2.96 25.56
N ASP A 71 11.72 4.05 25.23
CA ASP A 71 12.37 5.24 24.66
C ASP A 71 13.30 5.91 25.69
N GLY A 72 12.88 5.93 26.96
CA GLY A 72 13.70 6.42 28.07
C GLY A 72 14.98 5.60 28.23
N ALA A 73 14.85 4.27 28.27
CA ALA A 73 15.98 3.35 28.40
C ALA A 73 16.96 3.45 27.21
N ALA A 74 16.44 3.48 25.98
CA ALA A 74 17.26 3.59 24.79
C ALA A 74 18.06 4.91 24.74
N ARG A 75 17.46 6.04 25.13
CA ARG A 75 18.17 7.32 25.25
C ARG A 75 19.29 7.29 26.30
N LEU A 76 19.07 6.63 27.45
CA LEU A 76 20.09 6.47 28.49
C LEU A 76 21.28 5.62 28.02
N LEU A 77 21.04 4.67 27.11
CA LEU A 77 22.07 3.85 26.48
C LEU A 77 22.78 4.56 25.30
N GLY A 78 22.50 5.84 25.06
CA GLY A 78 23.13 6.65 24.03
C GLY A 78 22.58 6.44 22.61
N GLU A 79 21.43 5.78 22.47
CA GLU A 79 20.81 5.57 21.15
C GLU A 79 20.27 6.86 20.55
N ARG A 80 20.57 7.06 19.27
CA ARG A 80 20.04 8.19 18.49
C ARG A 80 18.60 7.92 18.05
N PRO A 81 17.74 8.94 17.87
CA PRO A 81 16.33 8.75 17.49
C PRO A 81 16.12 7.88 16.23
N VAL A 82 16.95 8.08 15.20
CA VAL A 82 16.88 7.29 13.96
C VAL A 82 17.28 5.83 14.18
N SER A 83 18.27 5.60 15.05
CA SER A 83 18.71 4.24 15.41
C SER A 83 17.64 3.52 16.23
N MET A 84 17.03 4.21 17.21
CA MET A 84 15.90 3.71 17.99
C MET A 84 14.72 3.32 17.10
N LEU A 85 14.34 4.17 16.14
CA LEU A 85 13.27 3.87 15.20
C LEU A 85 13.55 2.60 14.41
N ARG A 86 14.77 2.44 13.90
CA ARG A 86 15.13 1.33 13.01
C ARG A 86 15.37 0.01 13.74
N HIS A 87 15.99 0.05 14.92
CA HIS A 87 16.42 -1.15 15.65
C HIS A 87 15.44 -1.59 16.74
N ILE A 88 14.59 -0.69 17.24
CA ILE A 88 13.66 -0.98 18.34
C ILE A 88 12.22 -0.91 17.84
N HIS A 89 11.78 0.26 17.38
CA HIS A 89 10.37 0.45 17.03
C HIS A 89 9.97 -0.34 15.79
N ALA A 90 10.74 -0.26 14.69
CA ALA A 90 10.40 -0.90 13.42
C ALA A 90 10.24 -2.44 13.54
N PRO A 91 11.11 -3.19 14.24
CA PRO A 91 10.88 -4.62 14.48
C PRO A 91 9.62 -4.90 15.32
N ILE A 92 9.35 -4.08 16.35
CA ILE A 92 8.18 -4.26 17.23
C ILE A 92 6.87 -4.03 16.46
N VAL A 93 6.82 -3.00 15.61
CA VAL A 93 5.62 -2.69 14.82
C VAL A 93 5.57 -3.42 13.47
N SER A 94 6.57 -4.24 13.15
CA SER A 94 6.67 -4.92 11.84
C SER A 94 5.40 -5.71 11.49
N GLY A 95 4.81 -6.45 12.43
CA GLY A 95 3.54 -7.16 12.23
C GLY A 95 2.35 -6.24 11.95
N SER A 96 2.31 -5.07 12.60
CA SER A 96 1.31 -4.03 12.35
C SER A 96 1.50 -3.36 10.99
N ILE A 97 2.74 -3.10 10.58
CA ILE A 97 3.07 -2.57 9.24
C ILE A 97 2.69 -3.59 8.16
N LEU A 98 2.99 -4.88 8.35
CA LEU A 98 2.56 -5.94 7.44
C LEU A 98 1.03 -6.00 7.33
N THR A 99 0.33 -5.86 8.46
CA THR A 99 -1.13 -5.83 8.47
C THR A 99 -1.66 -4.62 7.70
N ALA A 100 -1.10 -3.42 7.92
CA ALA A 100 -1.46 -2.21 7.20
C ALA A 100 -1.21 -2.36 5.69
N GLY A 101 -0.03 -2.85 5.31
CA GLY A 101 0.34 -3.11 3.92
C GLY A 101 -0.59 -4.11 3.26
N LEU A 102 -0.99 -5.17 3.98
CA LEU A 102 -1.95 -6.15 3.46
C LEU A 102 -3.31 -5.52 3.18
N LEU A 103 -3.83 -4.72 4.10
CA LEU A 103 -5.12 -4.04 3.94
C LEU A 103 -5.09 -3.10 2.72
N VAL A 104 -4.04 -2.28 2.61
CA VAL A 104 -3.86 -1.37 1.47
C VAL A 104 -3.72 -2.14 0.16
N PHE A 105 -2.97 -3.23 0.14
CA PHE A 105 -2.77 -4.07 -1.04
C PHE A 105 -4.10 -4.62 -1.58
N VAL A 106 -4.94 -5.15 -0.70
CA VAL A 106 -6.26 -5.68 -1.07
C VAL A 106 -7.15 -4.60 -1.67
N GLU A 107 -7.12 -3.39 -1.09
CA GLU A 107 -7.90 -2.26 -1.60
C GLU A 107 -7.39 -1.76 -2.96
N VAL A 108 -6.07 -1.69 -3.16
CA VAL A 108 -5.49 -1.27 -4.44
C VAL A 108 -5.80 -2.26 -5.56
N LEU A 109 -5.75 -3.58 -5.30
CA LEU A 109 -5.98 -4.60 -6.33
C LEU A 109 -7.38 -4.53 -6.97
N LYS A 110 -8.38 -4.15 -6.18
CA LYS A 110 -9.77 -4.04 -6.64
C LYS A 110 -10.17 -2.60 -7.04
N GLU A 111 -9.26 -1.64 -6.96
CA GLU A 111 -9.59 -0.23 -7.19
C GLU A 111 -9.82 0.05 -8.68
N LEU A 112 -11.07 0.28 -9.03
CA LEU A 112 -11.51 0.56 -10.39
C LEU A 112 -11.71 2.06 -10.69
N PRO A 113 -12.42 2.85 -9.85
CA PRO A 113 -12.80 4.21 -10.23
C PRO A 113 -11.61 5.13 -10.53
N ALA A 114 -10.56 5.09 -9.71
CA ALA A 114 -9.36 5.88 -9.97
C ALA A 114 -8.49 5.28 -11.10
N SER A 115 -8.43 3.95 -11.22
CA SER A 115 -7.74 3.24 -12.31
C SER A 115 -8.23 3.69 -13.68
N ILE A 116 -9.55 3.69 -13.91
CA ILE A 116 -10.11 4.00 -15.24
C ILE A 116 -9.77 5.43 -15.68
N ILE A 117 -9.75 6.37 -14.73
CA ILE A 117 -9.54 7.80 -15.01
C ILE A 117 -8.06 8.13 -15.18
N LEU A 118 -7.18 7.52 -14.37
CA LEU A 118 -5.75 7.85 -14.32
C LEU A 118 -4.87 6.81 -15.03
N ARG A 119 -5.44 5.81 -15.71
CA ARG A 119 -4.63 4.81 -16.40
C ARG A 119 -3.72 5.47 -17.44
N PRO A 120 -2.42 5.18 -17.45
CA PRO A 120 -1.57 5.57 -18.55
C PRO A 120 -1.89 4.72 -19.79
N PHE A 121 -1.48 5.21 -20.96
CA PHE A 121 -1.73 4.52 -22.22
C PHE A 121 -1.10 3.13 -22.24
N GLY A 122 -1.88 2.13 -22.70
CA GLY A 122 -1.42 0.75 -22.88
C GLY A 122 -1.38 -0.10 -21.62
N VAL A 123 -1.82 0.42 -20.46
CA VAL A 123 -1.85 -0.34 -19.20
C VAL A 123 -3.29 -0.60 -18.76
N ASN A 124 -3.67 -1.88 -18.73
CA ASN A 124 -4.95 -2.32 -18.19
C ASN A 124 -4.70 -3.18 -16.95
N THR A 125 -5.26 -2.78 -15.82
CA THR A 125 -5.24 -3.56 -14.58
C THR A 125 -6.23 -4.72 -14.66
N LEU A 126 -6.10 -5.70 -13.76
CA LEU A 126 -7.06 -6.81 -13.66
C LEU A 126 -8.48 -6.30 -13.42
N ALA A 127 -8.63 -5.27 -12.57
CA ALA A 127 -9.91 -4.62 -12.30
C ALA A 127 -10.51 -3.97 -13.56
N ILE A 128 -9.69 -3.27 -14.35
CA ILE A 128 -10.12 -2.68 -15.63
C ILE A 128 -10.58 -3.77 -16.59
N ARG A 129 -9.81 -4.84 -16.79
CA ARG A 129 -10.18 -5.93 -17.70
C ARG A 129 -11.48 -6.60 -17.29
N ALA A 130 -11.63 -6.94 -16.01
CA ALA A 130 -12.86 -7.52 -15.50
C ALA A 130 -14.07 -6.61 -15.74
N TYR A 131 -13.89 -5.29 -15.59
CA TYR A 131 -14.94 -4.32 -15.86
C TYR A 131 -15.26 -4.19 -17.36
N GLU A 132 -14.24 -4.08 -18.23
CA GLU A 132 -14.39 -3.97 -19.69
C GLU A 132 -15.18 -5.17 -20.26
N TYR A 133 -14.81 -6.40 -19.90
CA TYR A 133 -15.57 -7.59 -20.36
C TYR A 133 -16.99 -7.67 -19.77
N ALA A 134 -17.20 -7.16 -18.56
CA ALA A 134 -18.53 -7.18 -17.94
C ALA A 134 -19.49 -6.19 -18.62
N ILE A 135 -19.00 -5.00 -19.02
CA ILE A 135 -19.82 -4.02 -19.75
C ILE A 135 -20.07 -4.42 -21.21
N ASP A 136 -19.17 -5.22 -21.79
CA ASP A 136 -19.32 -5.82 -23.12
C ASP A 136 -20.21 -7.08 -23.11
N GLU A 137 -20.90 -7.36 -22.01
CA GLU A 137 -21.76 -8.54 -21.78
C GLU A 137 -21.06 -9.91 -21.97
N GLN A 138 -19.74 -9.92 -21.98
CA GLN A 138 -18.88 -11.10 -22.07
C GLN A 138 -18.61 -11.65 -20.66
N TYR A 139 -19.65 -12.19 -20.03
CA TYR A 139 -19.60 -12.65 -18.64
C TYR A 139 -18.63 -13.82 -18.42
N GLU A 140 -18.44 -14.66 -19.44
CA GLU A 140 -17.50 -15.79 -19.38
C GLU A 140 -16.07 -15.27 -19.19
N GLU A 141 -15.62 -14.36 -20.05
CA GLU A 141 -14.31 -13.72 -19.98
C GLU A 141 -14.18 -12.86 -18.71
N ALA A 142 -15.20 -12.10 -18.36
CA ALA A 142 -15.20 -11.28 -17.14
C ALA A 142 -14.98 -12.13 -15.88
N SER A 143 -15.55 -13.33 -15.83
CA SER A 143 -15.39 -14.26 -14.70
C SER A 143 -13.94 -14.71 -14.52
N VAL A 144 -13.20 -14.93 -15.60
CA VAL A 144 -11.79 -15.31 -15.56
C VAL A 144 -10.96 -14.18 -14.93
N TRP A 145 -11.17 -12.94 -15.35
CA TRP A 145 -10.46 -11.79 -14.78
C TRP A 145 -10.83 -11.56 -13.31
N ALA A 146 -12.10 -11.75 -12.92
CA ALA A 146 -12.53 -11.68 -11.53
C ALA A 146 -11.87 -12.76 -10.66
N LEU A 147 -11.76 -14.00 -11.16
CA LEU A 147 -11.06 -15.08 -10.47
C LEU A 147 -9.57 -14.78 -10.31
N LEU A 148 -8.93 -14.17 -11.31
CA LEU A 148 -7.53 -13.72 -11.21
C LEU A 148 -7.35 -12.64 -10.14
N ILE A 149 -8.29 -11.70 -10.00
CA ILE A 149 -8.28 -10.73 -8.89
C ILE A 149 -8.32 -11.48 -7.55
N VAL A 150 -9.26 -12.42 -7.40
CA VAL A 150 -9.41 -13.22 -6.16
C VAL A 150 -8.14 -14.01 -5.85
N ALA A 151 -7.56 -14.70 -6.83
CA ALA A 151 -6.34 -15.47 -6.65
C ALA A 151 -5.15 -14.58 -6.25
N THR A 152 -5.01 -13.43 -6.90
CA THR A 152 -3.94 -12.45 -6.64
C THR A 152 -4.08 -11.79 -5.27
N VAL A 153 -5.31 -11.67 -4.74
CA VAL A 153 -5.56 -11.21 -3.37
C VAL A 153 -5.25 -12.32 -2.35
N ILE A 154 -5.76 -13.52 -2.56
CA ILE A 154 -5.70 -14.61 -1.58
C ILE A 154 -4.26 -15.05 -1.32
N LEU A 155 -3.43 -15.17 -2.36
CA LEU A 155 -2.05 -15.66 -2.21
C LEU A 155 -1.21 -14.78 -1.26
N PRO A 156 -1.12 -13.45 -1.43
CA PRO A 156 -0.41 -12.58 -0.49
C PRO A 156 -1.11 -12.47 0.87
N VAL A 157 -2.45 -12.51 0.93
CA VAL A 157 -3.19 -12.53 2.21
C VAL A 157 -2.77 -13.71 3.06
N ILE A 158 -2.71 -14.91 2.48
CA ILE A 158 -2.26 -16.10 3.20
C ILE A 158 -0.79 -15.93 3.63
N GLY A 159 0.09 -15.54 2.70
CA GLY A 159 1.52 -15.36 2.97
C GLY A 159 1.79 -14.35 4.10
N LEU A 160 1.18 -13.16 4.04
CA LEU A 160 1.32 -12.13 5.05
C LEU A 160 0.63 -12.52 6.36
N SER A 161 -0.55 -13.15 6.32
CA SER A 161 -1.21 -13.63 7.54
C SER A 161 -0.34 -14.63 8.31
N LEU A 162 0.32 -15.54 7.60
CA LEU A 162 1.28 -16.47 8.19
C LEU A 162 2.52 -15.76 8.72
N ALA A 163 3.05 -14.76 8.01
CA ALA A 163 4.17 -13.95 8.48
C ALA A 163 3.83 -13.13 9.74
N ILE A 164 2.65 -12.50 9.78
CA ILE A 164 2.14 -11.73 10.92
C ILE A 164 2.02 -12.63 12.17
N ARG A 165 1.57 -13.89 12.02
CA ARG A 165 1.52 -14.86 13.13
C ARG A 165 2.89 -15.10 13.76
N ARG A 166 3.96 -15.13 12.96
CA ARG A 166 5.35 -15.32 13.45
C ARG A 166 5.89 -14.10 14.18
N THR A 167 5.41 -12.91 13.86
CA THR A 167 5.85 -11.65 14.51
C THR A 167 5.23 -11.40 15.89
N ARG A 168 4.24 -12.21 16.33
CA ARG A 168 3.62 -12.06 17.66
C ARG A 168 4.51 -12.70 18.74
N PRO A 169 5.08 -11.92 19.69
CA PRO A 169 5.78 -12.49 20.84
C PRO A 169 4.78 -13.26 21.71
N GLY A 170 5.03 -14.55 21.94
CA GLY A 170 4.17 -15.43 22.76
C GLY A 170 3.83 -16.79 22.12
N ALA A 171 3.99 -16.96 20.80
CA ALA A 171 3.72 -18.25 20.16
C ALA A 171 4.75 -19.35 20.51
N ALA A 172 5.98 -18.97 20.85
CA ALA A 172 7.07 -19.90 21.17
C ALA A 172 7.11 -20.31 22.66
N ALA A 173 6.46 -19.56 23.56
CA ALA A 173 6.53 -19.81 25.01
C ALA A 173 5.55 -20.89 25.51
N GLY A 174 4.60 -21.34 24.68
CA GLY A 174 3.55 -22.28 25.09
C GLY A 174 3.90 -23.78 24.94
N ILE A 175 5.10 -24.12 24.46
CA ILE A 175 5.50 -25.52 24.22
C ILE A 175 6.40 -26.06 25.34
N GLU A 176 7.05 -25.19 26.13
CA GLU A 176 8.06 -25.60 27.11
C GLU A 176 7.50 -25.84 28.53
N ASP A 177 6.29 -25.34 28.84
CA ASP A 177 5.73 -25.37 30.21
C ASP A 177 4.89 -26.63 30.54
N ARG A 178 4.72 -27.56 29.59
CA ARG A 178 3.98 -28.82 29.84
C ARG A 178 4.81 -29.96 30.44
N GLY A 179 6.11 -29.74 30.70
CA GLY A 179 7.04 -30.78 31.16
C GLY A 179 7.34 -30.80 32.67
N THR A 180 6.99 -29.76 33.43
CA THR A 180 7.62 -29.54 34.76
C THR A 180 6.61 -29.24 35.86
N ILE A 181 5.62 -30.11 36.05
CA ILE A 181 4.93 -30.24 37.34
C ILE A 181 5.03 -31.69 37.80
N ARG A 182 6.18 -31.98 38.43
CA ARG A 182 6.36 -33.08 39.37
C ARG A 182 7.14 -32.54 40.55
N ILE A 183 6.43 -32.11 41.59
CA ILE A 183 6.78 -32.35 43.00
C ILE A 183 5.46 -32.51 43.74
#